data_AF-A0A4Q1BZK6-F1
#
_entry.id   AF-A0A4Q1BZK6-F1
#
_cell.length_a   1.000
_cell.length_b   1.000
_cell.length_c   1.000
_cell.angle_alpha   90.00
_cell.angle_beta   90.00
_cell.angle_gamma   90.00
#
_symmetry.space_group_name_H-M   'P 1'
#
loop_
_entity.id
_entity.type
_entity.pdbx_description
1 polymer ?
#
loop_
_entity_poly.entity_id
_entity_poly.type
_entity_poly.pdbx_seq_one_letter_code
_entity_poly.pdbx_strand_id
1 'polypeptide(L)'
;MTVEKFIQIAFSIGSRYYLVAGVYYLIFYVLFKRVFASKKIQAAYPKLGDYVREISYSLGTILLFALVPILIVQNPDIRPYTTVYDNIDDMGWGYYWFAYLLMFLMHDTYFYWAHRIMHQPSIFKWVHKVHHLSTNPSPWAAYAFHPLESIVETGIFVLFVFTIPIHSSHLFLFFFFSIIYNAYGHLGWELYPSGFSKSKIGKWINTSVSHNQHHKYFKGNYGLYLLFWDRVMGTLRDDYDEVFEKVKAKQ
;
A
#
# COMPACT_ATOMS: atom_id res chain seq x y z
N MET A 1 -6.00 16.22 -23.46
CA MET A 1 -6.36 15.06 -22.61
C MET A 1 -7.59 14.38 -23.20
N THR A 2 -7.51 13.14 -23.66
CA THR A 2 -8.69 12.42 -24.16
C THR A 2 -9.34 11.64 -23.02
N VAL A 3 -10.67 11.75 -22.90
CA VAL A 3 -11.48 11.02 -21.90
C VAL A 3 -11.23 9.50 -22.01
N GLU A 4 -11.00 9.01 -23.22
CA GLU A 4 -10.69 7.60 -23.49
C GLU A 4 -9.42 7.13 -22.78
N LYS A 5 -8.29 7.89 -22.88
CA LYS A 5 -7.04 7.52 -22.19
C LYS A 5 -7.23 7.51 -20.67
N PHE A 6 -8.05 8.43 -20.14
CA PHE A 6 -8.39 8.43 -18.71
C PHE A 6 -9.12 7.17 -18.29
N ILE A 7 -10.15 6.79 -19.04
CA ILE A 7 -10.91 5.57 -18.78
C ILE A 7 -10.00 4.34 -18.85
N GLN A 8 -9.12 4.25 -19.86
CA GLN A 8 -8.19 3.12 -20.01
C GLN A 8 -7.22 3.00 -18.83
N ILE A 9 -6.64 4.11 -18.37
CA ILE A 9 -5.71 4.12 -17.22
C ILE A 9 -6.45 3.80 -15.93
N ALA A 10 -7.60 4.43 -15.69
CA ALA A 10 -8.44 4.14 -14.52
C ALA A 10 -8.86 2.67 -14.50
N PHE A 11 -9.26 2.11 -15.63
CA PHE A 11 -9.59 0.69 -15.77
C PHE A 11 -8.36 -0.19 -15.51
N SER A 12 -7.19 0.15 -16.02
CA SER A 12 -5.95 -0.58 -15.78
C SER A 12 -5.56 -0.60 -14.29
N ILE A 13 -5.64 0.54 -13.60
CA ILE A 13 -5.36 0.63 -12.15
C ILE A 13 -6.42 -0.14 -11.37
N GLY A 14 -7.70 0.11 -11.67
CA GLY A 14 -8.83 -0.48 -10.97
C GLY A 14 -8.89 -2.00 -11.13
N SER A 15 -8.72 -2.53 -12.35
CA SER A 15 -8.72 -3.97 -12.61
C SER A 15 -7.64 -4.70 -11.81
N ARG A 16 -6.40 -4.17 -11.76
CA ARG A 16 -5.32 -4.73 -10.94
C ARG A 16 -5.66 -4.69 -9.45
N TYR A 17 -6.17 -3.57 -8.96
CA TYR A 17 -6.57 -3.41 -7.58
C TYR A 17 -7.68 -4.41 -7.20
N TYR A 18 -8.80 -4.40 -7.92
CA TYR A 18 -9.94 -5.26 -7.64
C TYR A 18 -9.64 -6.74 -7.85
N LEU A 19 -8.73 -7.09 -8.78
CA LEU A 19 -8.24 -8.45 -8.92
C LEU A 19 -7.48 -8.90 -7.67
N VAL A 20 -6.49 -8.14 -7.22
CA VAL A 20 -5.66 -8.51 -6.06
C VAL A 20 -6.49 -8.55 -4.78
N ALA A 21 -7.21 -7.46 -4.47
CA ALA A 21 -8.05 -7.38 -3.28
C ALA A 21 -9.18 -8.41 -3.34
N GLY A 22 -9.75 -8.65 -4.53
CA GLY A 22 -10.79 -9.64 -4.77
C GLY A 22 -10.32 -11.08 -4.58
N VAL A 23 -9.12 -11.42 -5.04
CA VAL A 23 -8.52 -12.76 -4.81
C VAL A 23 -8.29 -12.99 -3.32
N TYR A 24 -7.70 -12.01 -2.62
CA TYR A 24 -7.52 -12.10 -1.17
C TYR A 24 -8.86 -12.21 -0.43
N TYR A 25 -9.85 -11.40 -0.80
CA TYR A 25 -11.18 -11.47 -0.21
C TYR A 25 -11.84 -12.84 -0.47
N LEU A 26 -11.81 -13.32 -1.72
CA LEU A 26 -12.39 -14.60 -2.10
C LEU A 26 -11.76 -15.75 -1.30
N ILE A 27 -10.43 -15.79 -1.19
CA ILE A 27 -9.73 -16.86 -0.47
C ILE A 27 -10.05 -16.81 1.03
N PHE A 28 -9.86 -15.66 1.69
CA PHE A 28 -9.86 -15.58 3.16
C PHE A 28 -11.23 -15.26 3.77
N TYR A 29 -12.10 -14.55 3.05
CA TYR A 29 -13.42 -14.15 3.55
C TYR A 29 -14.56 -14.99 3.00
N VAL A 30 -14.36 -15.76 1.92
CA VAL A 30 -15.41 -16.57 1.29
C VAL A 30 -15.07 -18.07 1.29
N LEU A 31 -14.09 -18.51 0.50
CA LEU A 31 -13.82 -19.93 0.24
C LEU A 31 -13.28 -20.65 1.47
N PHE A 32 -12.24 -20.10 2.11
CA PHE A 32 -11.56 -20.73 3.24
C PHE A 32 -11.81 -20.01 4.56
N LYS A 33 -12.90 -19.23 4.64
CA LYS A 33 -13.26 -18.45 5.83
C LYS A 33 -13.26 -19.30 7.11
N ARG A 34 -13.89 -20.48 7.06
CA ARG A 34 -13.97 -21.39 8.22
C ARG A 34 -12.62 -22.01 8.58
N VAL A 35 -11.80 -22.32 7.58
CA VAL A 35 -10.47 -22.93 7.75
C VAL A 35 -9.51 -21.94 8.42
N PHE A 36 -9.59 -20.65 8.05
CA PHE A 36 -8.70 -19.63 8.59
C PHE A 36 -9.31 -18.81 9.73
N ALA A 37 -10.53 -19.12 10.19
CA ALA A 37 -11.23 -18.33 11.20
C ALA A 37 -10.44 -18.18 12.50
N SER A 38 -9.81 -19.26 13.00
CA SER A 38 -9.01 -19.23 14.23
C SER A 38 -7.78 -18.34 14.09
N LYS A 39 -7.21 -18.22 12.89
CA LYS A 39 -5.98 -17.48 12.60
C LYS A 39 -6.19 -16.01 12.26
N LYS A 40 -7.43 -15.50 12.32
CA LYS A 40 -7.70 -14.10 12.07
C LYS A 40 -7.06 -13.23 13.16
N ILE A 41 -6.45 -12.10 12.76
CA ILE A 41 -5.75 -11.19 13.67
C ILE A 41 -6.75 -10.57 14.66
N GLN A 42 -7.79 -9.93 14.15
CA GLN A 42 -8.95 -9.48 14.91
C GLN A 42 -10.12 -10.45 14.68
N ALA A 43 -10.70 -10.99 15.75
CA ALA A 43 -11.70 -12.05 15.66
C ALA A 43 -13.01 -11.62 14.98
N ALA A 44 -13.40 -10.36 15.13
CA ALA A 44 -14.57 -9.81 14.45
C ALA A 44 -14.34 -9.74 12.93
N TYR A 45 -15.43 -9.71 12.17
CA TYR A 45 -15.39 -9.39 10.74
C TYR A 45 -15.91 -7.97 10.52
N PRO A 46 -15.41 -7.26 9.50
CA PRO A 46 -15.98 -5.98 9.07
C PRO A 46 -17.48 -6.12 8.77
N LYS A 47 -18.24 -5.07 9.05
CA LYS A 47 -19.69 -5.00 8.76
C LYS A 47 -19.89 -4.67 7.28
N LEU A 48 -21.09 -4.91 6.77
CA LEU A 48 -21.42 -4.57 5.37
C LEU A 48 -21.14 -3.10 5.04
N GLY A 49 -21.46 -2.18 5.96
CA GLY A 49 -21.17 -0.76 5.79
C GLY A 49 -19.68 -0.43 5.67
N ASP A 50 -18.80 -1.24 6.29
CA ASP A 50 -17.35 -1.08 6.16
C ASP A 50 -16.89 -1.45 4.74
N TYR A 51 -17.34 -2.59 4.21
CA TYR A 51 -17.02 -2.99 2.83
C TYR A 51 -17.53 -1.99 1.80
N VAL A 52 -18.76 -1.49 1.96
CA VAL A 52 -19.33 -0.48 1.05
C VAL A 52 -18.49 0.79 1.08
N ARG A 53 -18.10 1.27 2.27
CA ARG A 53 -17.21 2.43 2.41
C ARG A 53 -15.86 2.18 1.73
N GLU A 54 -15.22 1.06 2.05
CA GLU A 54 -13.90 0.69 1.53
C GLU A 54 -13.87 0.65 0.01
N ILE A 55 -14.84 -0.03 -0.62
CA ILE A 55 -14.95 -0.14 -2.08
C ILE A 55 -15.28 1.21 -2.73
N SER A 56 -16.16 2.00 -2.12
CA SER A 56 -16.58 3.29 -2.67
C SER A 56 -15.43 4.31 -2.67
N TYR A 57 -14.69 4.43 -1.56
CA TYR A 57 -13.52 5.31 -1.50
C TYR A 57 -12.41 4.81 -2.41
N SER A 58 -12.19 3.49 -2.49
CA SER A 58 -11.22 2.91 -3.44
C SER A 58 -11.49 3.32 -4.89
N LEU A 59 -12.77 3.36 -5.31
CA LEU A 59 -13.12 3.82 -6.65
C LEU A 59 -12.71 5.28 -6.87
N GLY A 60 -12.97 6.17 -5.90
CA GLY A 60 -12.54 7.56 -5.94
C GLY A 60 -11.02 7.71 -6.01
N THR A 61 -10.28 6.95 -5.19
CA THR A 61 -8.82 6.88 -5.21
C THR A 61 -8.29 6.47 -6.59
N ILE A 62 -8.87 5.43 -7.20
CA ILE A 62 -8.46 4.93 -8.53
C ILE A 62 -8.62 6.02 -9.60
N LEU A 63 -9.75 6.74 -9.58
CA LEU A 63 -10.00 7.83 -10.52
C LEU A 63 -8.98 8.96 -10.32
N LEU A 64 -8.64 9.30 -9.08
CA LEU A 64 -7.64 10.32 -8.77
C LEU A 64 -6.23 9.87 -9.21
N PHE A 65 -5.85 8.64 -8.89
CA PHE A 65 -4.56 8.07 -9.31
C PHE A 65 -4.41 8.03 -10.83
N ALA A 66 -5.49 7.83 -11.58
CA ALA A 66 -5.45 7.84 -13.03
C ALA A 66 -5.15 9.22 -13.63
N LEU A 67 -5.44 10.32 -12.92
CA LEU A 67 -5.14 11.67 -13.40
C LEU A 67 -3.63 11.92 -13.49
N VAL A 68 -2.84 11.38 -12.57
CA VAL A 68 -1.40 11.70 -12.46
C VAL A 68 -0.58 11.26 -13.67
N PRO A 69 -0.59 9.98 -14.11
CA PRO A 69 0.13 9.59 -15.32
C PRO A 69 -0.42 10.27 -16.58
N ILE A 70 -1.67 10.71 -16.59
CA ILE A 70 -2.23 11.46 -17.72
C ILE A 70 -1.67 12.86 -17.82
N LEU A 71 -1.67 13.57 -16.69
CA LEU A 71 -1.21 14.94 -16.61
C LEU A 71 0.31 15.05 -16.78
N ILE A 72 1.06 13.98 -16.48
CA ILE A 72 2.52 13.97 -16.50
C ILE A 72 3.06 13.15 -17.67
N VAL A 73 2.95 11.82 -17.64
CA VAL A 73 3.64 10.93 -18.59
C VAL A 73 2.96 10.90 -19.96
N GLN A 74 1.63 11.00 -20.02
CA GLN A 74 0.88 11.03 -21.28
C GLN A 74 0.67 12.43 -21.84
N ASN A 75 1.09 13.46 -21.11
CA ASN A 75 0.99 14.84 -21.53
C ASN A 75 2.23 15.21 -22.37
N PRO A 76 2.11 15.50 -23.67
CA PRO A 76 3.26 15.82 -24.51
C PRO A 76 4.00 17.09 -24.07
N ASP A 77 3.33 18.00 -23.37
CA ASP A 77 3.94 19.23 -22.88
C ASP A 77 4.77 19.03 -21.60
N ILE A 78 4.52 17.94 -20.86
CA ILE A 78 5.20 17.63 -19.59
C ILE A 78 6.19 16.47 -19.75
N ARG A 79 5.85 15.48 -20.58
CA ARG A 79 6.63 14.27 -20.85
C ARG A 79 8.13 14.55 -21.10
N PRO A 80 8.54 15.55 -21.89
CA PRO A 80 9.96 15.85 -22.13
C PRO A 80 10.75 16.28 -20.89
N TYR A 81 10.07 16.74 -19.84
CA TYR A 81 10.68 17.15 -18.57
C TYR A 81 10.74 16.01 -17.55
N THR A 82 10.20 14.83 -17.87
CA THR A 82 10.31 13.63 -17.02
C THR A 82 11.59 12.87 -17.33
N THR A 83 12.04 12.07 -16.37
CA THR A 83 13.26 11.23 -16.46
C THR A 83 12.97 9.83 -17.01
N VAL A 84 11.74 9.57 -17.45
CA VAL A 84 11.29 8.23 -17.80
C VAL A 84 11.76 7.87 -19.23
N TYR A 85 12.42 6.72 -19.37
CA TYR A 85 12.92 6.20 -20.64
C TYR A 85 12.19 4.91 -21.05
N ASP A 86 12.30 4.52 -22.32
CA ASP A 86 11.53 3.42 -22.91
C ASP A 86 12.38 2.26 -23.44
N ASN A 87 13.66 2.47 -23.77
CA ASN A 87 14.55 1.39 -24.18
C ASN A 87 15.49 1.04 -23.03
N ILE A 88 15.50 -0.24 -22.61
CA ILE A 88 16.38 -0.69 -21.52
C ILE A 88 17.86 -0.44 -21.86
N ASP A 89 18.25 -0.53 -23.13
CA ASP A 89 19.62 -0.32 -23.59
C ASP A 89 20.16 1.11 -23.36
N ASP A 90 19.28 2.10 -23.16
CA ASP A 90 19.68 3.48 -22.87
C ASP A 90 20.45 3.60 -21.53
N MET A 91 20.18 2.68 -20.58
CA MET A 91 20.79 2.66 -19.24
C MET A 91 21.37 1.29 -18.85
N GLY A 92 20.96 0.22 -19.53
CA GLY A 92 21.34 -1.16 -19.27
C GLY A 92 20.59 -1.85 -18.12
N TRP A 93 20.60 -3.18 -18.14
CA TRP A 93 19.92 -4.03 -17.15
C TRP A 93 20.42 -3.84 -15.71
N GLY A 94 21.71 -3.52 -15.52
CA GLY A 94 22.26 -3.26 -14.19
C GLY A 94 21.61 -2.04 -13.53
N TYR A 95 21.50 -0.94 -14.27
CA TYR A 95 20.83 0.27 -13.80
C TYR A 95 19.32 0.05 -13.63
N TYR A 96 18.68 -0.70 -14.54
CA TYR A 96 17.26 -1.05 -14.43
C TYR A 96 16.91 -1.62 -13.03
N TRP A 97 17.59 -2.69 -12.60
CA TRP A 97 17.33 -3.31 -11.30
C TRP A 97 17.75 -2.43 -10.12
N PHE A 98 18.85 -1.67 -10.27
CA PHE A 98 19.26 -0.69 -9.27
C PHE A 98 18.19 0.39 -9.05
N ALA A 99 17.64 0.96 -10.14
CA ALA A 99 16.58 1.95 -10.09
C ALA A 99 15.30 1.37 -9.47
N TYR A 100 14.93 0.12 -9.78
CA TYR A 100 13.79 -0.54 -9.14
C TYR A 100 13.97 -0.68 -7.62
N LEU A 101 15.16 -1.06 -7.16
CA LEU A 101 15.49 -1.10 -5.72
C LEU A 101 15.45 0.31 -5.10
N LEU A 102 15.98 1.31 -5.79
CA LEU A 102 15.96 2.70 -5.33
C LEU A 102 14.52 3.22 -5.20
N MET A 103 13.63 2.91 -6.15
CA MET A 103 12.21 3.24 -6.07
C MET A 103 11.57 2.65 -4.81
N PHE A 104 11.90 1.42 -4.45
CA PHE A 104 11.41 0.78 -3.22
C PHE A 104 11.86 1.53 -1.96
N LEU A 105 13.15 1.87 -1.86
CA LEU A 105 13.69 2.63 -0.73
C LEU A 105 13.09 4.05 -0.63
N MET A 106 12.92 4.71 -1.78
CA MET A 106 12.30 6.03 -1.88
C MET A 106 10.84 5.98 -1.43
N HIS A 107 10.06 5.00 -1.89
CA HIS A 107 8.66 4.89 -1.51
C HIS A 107 8.49 4.52 -0.04
N ASP A 108 9.25 3.56 0.47
CA ASP A 108 9.18 3.18 1.90
C ASP A 108 9.48 4.37 2.81
N THR A 109 10.51 5.15 2.44
CA THR A 109 10.87 6.39 3.15
C THR A 109 9.79 7.47 3.02
N TYR A 110 9.32 7.73 1.80
CA TYR A 110 8.26 8.70 1.53
C TYR A 110 7.00 8.38 2.33
N PHE A 111 6.54 7.14 2.23
CA PHE A 111 5.33 6.67 2.88
C PHE A 111 5.47 6.78 4.40
N TYR A 112 6.55 6.31 5.01
CA TYR A 112 6.72 6.38 6.47
C TYR A 112 6.53 7.80 6.99
N TRP A 113 7.19 8.78 6.37
CA TRP A 113 7.12 10.17 6.82
C TRP A 113 5.76 10.81 6.50
N ALA A 114 5.23 10.60 5.29
CA ALA A 114 3.91 11.08 4.92
C ALA A 114 2.84 10.52 5.86
N HIS A 115 2.85 9.21 6.08
CA HIS A 115 1.93 8.52 6.97
C HIS A 115 2.03 9.03 8.41
N ARG A 116 3.24 9.14 8.96
CA ARG A 116 3.43 9.69 10.31
C ARG A 116 2.94 11.14 10.44
N ILE A 117 3.16 11.98 9.43
CA ILE A 117 2.64 13.36 9.40
C ILE A 117 1.11 13.36 9.33
N MET A 118 0.52 12.49 8.50
CA MET A 118 -0.94 12.33 8.40
C MET A 118 -1.59 11.90 9.71
N HIS A 119 -0.84 11.26 10.62
CA HIS A 119 -1.30 10.92 11.98
C HIS A 119 -1.20 12.05 13.01
N GLN A 120 -0.66 13.21 12.65
CA GLN A 120 -0.70 14.37 13.55
C GLN A 120 -2.15 14.82 13.78
N PRO A 121 -2.56 15.15 15.02
CA PRO A 121 -3.97 15.46 15.33
C PRO A 121 -4.59 16.57 14.47
N SER A 122 -3.79 17.56 14.06
CA SER A 122 -4.20 18.67 13.19
C SER A 122 -4.50 18.24 11.75
N ILE A 123 -3.88 17.15 11.26
CA ILE A 123 -3.96 16.67 9.87
C ILE A 123 -4.89 15.45 9.77
N PHE A 124 -4.84 14.55 10.74
CA PHE A 124 -5.52 13.24 10.74
C PHE A 124 -7.00 13.32 10.35
N LYS A 125 -7.75 14.24 10.97
CA LYS A 125 -9.18 14.38 10.76
C LYS A 125 -9.57 14.74 9.31
N TRP A 126 -8.67 15.36 8.56
CA TRP A 126 -8.88 15.84 7.19
C TRP A 126 -8.33 14.91 6.13
N VAL A 127 -7.28 14.17 6.46
CA VAL A 127 -6.53 13.39 5.47
C VAL A 127 -6.74 11.91 5.70
N HIS A 128 -6.44 11.38 6.87
CA HIS A 128 -6.26 9.93 7.04
C HIS A 128 -7.35 9.25 7.87
N LYS A 129 -8.26 10.03 8.47
CA LYS A 129 -9.38 9.51 9.26
C LYS A 129 -10.26 8.53 8.48
N VAL A 130 -10.53 8.80 7.20
CA VAL A 130 -11.40 7.94 6.37
C VAL A 130 -10.81 6.53 6.26
N HIS A 131 -9.51 6.43 5.98
CA HIS A 131 -8.79 5.17 5.93
C HIS A 131 -8.91 4.40 7.26
N HIS A 132 -8.73 5.13 8.37
CA HIS A 132 -8.83 4.57 9.72
C HIS A 132 -10.26 4.30 10.23
N LEU A 133 -11.31 4.62 9.47
CA LEU A 133 -12.65 4.14 9.81
C LEU A 133 -12.70 2.60 9.73
N SER A 134 -11.79 1.98 8.97
CA SER A 134 -11.58 0.54 8.88
C SER A 134 -10.68 0.00 10.00
N THR A 135 -11.12 0.16 11.26
CA THR A 135 -10.38 -0.28 12.47
C THR A 135 -10.04 -1.77 12.48
N ASN A 136 -10.83 -2.58 11.78
CA ASN A 136 -10.56 -3.96 11.44
C ASN A 136 -10.62 -4.08 9.91
N PRO A 137 -9.52 -3.79 9.20
CA PRO A 137 -9.57 -3.64 7.77
C PRO A 137 -9.80 -4.96 7.06
N SER A 138 -10.33 -4.84 5.84
CA SER A 138 -10.32 -5.90 4.84
C SER A 138 -9.37 -5.55 3.69
N PRO A 139 -9.03 -6.47 2.77
CA PRO A 139 -8.25 -6.16 1.58
C PRO A 139 -8.78 -4.97 0.76
N TRP A 140 -10.08 -4.68 0.84
CA TRP A 140 -10.72 -3.54 0.17
C TRP A 140 -10.38 -2.18 0.81
N ALA A 141 -9.82 -2.17 2.02
CA ALA A 141 -9.37 -0.95 2.68
C ALA A 141 -8.07 -0.40 2.07
N ALA A 142 -7.34 -1.20 1.28
CA ALA A 142 -6.00 -0.86 0.82
C ALA A 142 -5.95 0.46 0.04
N TYR A 143 -6.99 0.81 -0.73
CA TYR A 143 -7.14 2.11 -1.41
C TYR A 143 -8.30 2.97 -0.87
N ALA A 144 -8.87 2.63 0.29
CA ALA A 144 -10.00 3.35 0.89
C ALA A 144 -9.56 4.67 1.55
N PHE A 145 -9.00 5.57 0.74
CA PHE A 145 -8.39 6.82 1.17
C PHE A 145 -9.36 7.99 1.04
N HIS A 146 -9.15 9.02 1.85
CA HIS A 146 -9.73 10.31 1.54
C HIS A 146 -9.09 10.89 0.25
N PRO A 147 -9.75 11.77 -0.52
CA PRO A 147 -9.13 12.39 -1.69
C PRO A 147 -7.82 13.12 -1.39
N LEU A 148 -7.71 13.81 -0.24
CA LEU A 148 -6.46 14.47 0.16
C LEU A 148 -5.34 13.46 0.45
N GLU A 149 -5.67 12.32 1.05
CA GLU A 149 -4.73 11.24 1.27
C GLU A 149 -4.29 10.64 -0.06
N SER A 150 -5.21 10.46 -1.02
CA SER A 150 -4.87 9.99 -2.37
C SER A 150 -3.88 10.93 -3.07
N ILE A 151 -3.99 12.25 -2.90
CA ILE A 151 -3.02 13.21 -3.43
C ILE A 151 -1.64 13.01 -2.79
N VAL A 152 -1.59 12.78 -1.47
CA VAL A 152 -0.34 12.48 -0.77
C VAL A 152 0.22 11.14 -1.25
N GLU A 153 -0.55 10.06 -1.24
CA GLU A 153 -0.10 8.72 -1.66
C GLU A 153 0.42 8.71 -3.10
N THR A 154 -0.24 9.41 -4.03
CA THR A 154 0.19 9.47 -5.43
C THR A 154 1.42 10.38 -5.65
N GLY A 155 1.81 11.20 -4.66
CA GLY A 155 2.97 12.08 -4.73
C GLY A 155 4.28 11.33 -5.01
N ILE A 156 4.40 10.06 -4.60
CA ILE A 156 5.56 9.23 -4.92
C ILE A 156 5.75 9.03 -6.44
N PHE A 157 4.66 8.98 -7.21
CA PHE A 157 4.73 8.89 -8.67
C PHE A 157 5.49 10.09 -9.25
N VAL A 158 5.17 11.29 -8.75
CA VAL A 158 5.82 12.54 -9.17
C VAL A 158 7.30 12.51 -8.81
N LEU A 159 7.63 12.08 -7.59
CA LEU A 159 9.02 11.94 -7.18
C LEU A 159 9.79 11.00 -8.12
N PHE A 160 9.24 9.83 -8.45
CA PHE A 160 9.92 8.89 -9.35
C PHE A 160 10.21 9.50 -10.72
N VAL A 161 9.20 10.06 -11.38
CA VAL A 161 9.31 10.50 -12.78
C VAL A 161 10.08 11.81 -12.97
N PHE A 162 10.43 12.52 -11.90
CA PHE A 162 11.19 13.78 -11.98
C PHE A 162 12.55 13.75 -11.29
N THR A 163 12.87 12.72 -10.50
CA THR A 163 14.13 12.71 -9.72
C THR A 163 15.12 11.62 -10.12
N ILE A 164 14.66 10.49 -10.65
CA ILE A 164 15.52 9.37 -11.04
C ILE A 164 15.13 8.85 -12.42
N PRO A 165 16.08 8.52 -13.30
CA PRO A 165 15.74 7.85 -14.55
C PRO A 165 15.10 6.49 -14.27
N ILE A 166 13.87 6.29 -14.75
CA ILE A 166 13.15 5.02 -14.62
C ILE A 166 12.67 4.54 -15.97
N HIS A 167 12.74 3.23 -16.19
CA HIS A 167 12.12 2.63 -17.36
C HIS A 167 10.60 2.69 -17.24
N SER A 168 9.87 2.86 -18.34
CA SER A 168 8.41 2.95 -18.35
C SER A 168 7.72 1.72 -17.72
N SER A 169 8.30 0.52 -17.85
CA SER A 169 7.80 -0.70 -17.18
C SER A 169 7.92 -0.66 -15.65
N HIS A 170 8.85 0.12 -15.07
CA HIS A 170 9.03 0.17 -13.62
C HIS A 170 7.75 0.63 -12.92
N LEU A 171 7.06 1.64 -13.47
CA LEU A 171 5.83 2.14 -12.88
C LEU A 171 4.77 1.03 -12.76
N PHE A 172 4.61 0.23 -13.82
CA PHE A 172 3.68 -0.90 -13.79
C PHE A 172 4.08 -1.94 -12.74
N LEU A 173 5.32 -2.42 -12.78
CA LEU A 173 5.82 -3.48 -11.89
C LEU A 173 5.80 -3.04 -10.43
N PHE A 174 6.20 -1.80 -10.18
CA PHE A 174 6.30 -1.24 -8.84
C PHE A 174 4.92 -1.06 -8.21
N PHE A 175 3.99 -0.40 -8.89
CA PHE A 175 2.65 -0.20 -8.33
C PHE A 175 1.85 -1.50 -8.27
N PHE A 176 2.11 -2.48 -9.15
CA PHE A 176 1.51 -3.81 -9.01
C PHE A 176 2.00 -4.52 -7.74
N PHE A 177 3.31 -4.52 -7.47
CA PHE A 177 3.86 -5.01 -6.21
C PHE A 177 3.26 -4.26 -5.00
N SER A 178 3.18 -2.92 -5.08
CA SER A 178 2.62 -2.10 -4.02
C SER A 178 1.18 -2.47 -3.67
N ILE A 179 0.33 -2.72 -4.67
CA ILE A 179 -1.06 -3.19 -4.49
C ILE A 179 -1.08 -4.52 -3.73
N ILE A 180 -0.24 -5.49 -4.13
CA ILE A 180 -0.16 -6.81 -3.49
C ILE A 180 0.21 -6.67 -2.02
N TYR A 181 1.23 -5.87 -1.71
CA TYR A 181 1.72 -5.72 -0.35
C TYR A 181 0.73 -4.94 0.53
N ASN A 182 0.17 -3.86 0.01
CA ASN A 182 -0.79 -3.03 0.73
C ASN A 182 -2.08 -3.82 1.03
N ALA A 183 -2.60 -4.58 0.06
CA ALA A 183 -3.75 -5.46 0.30
C ALA A 183 -3.45 -6.58 1.31
N TYR A 184 -2.20 -7.08 1.35
CA TYR A 184 -1.75 -8.01 2.40
C TYR A 184 -1.72 -7.35 3.79
N GLY A 185 -1.22 -6.11 3.90
CA GLY A 185 -1.24 -5.35 5.15
C GLY A 185 -2.65 -5.21 5.75
N HIS A 186 -3.66 -5.07 4.89
CA HIS A 186 -5.08 -4.95 5.28
C HIS A 186 -5.84 -6.27 5.34
N LEU A 187 -5.20 -7.40 5.01
CA LEU A 187 -5.86 -8.69 4.86
C LEU A 187 -6.54 -9.17 6.14
N GLY A 188 -5.96 -8.89 7.31
CA GLY A 188 -6.44 -9.37 8.60
C GLY A 188 -6.02 -10.81 8.93
N TRP A 189 -5.06 -11.37 8.18
CA TRP A 189 -4.36 -12.63 8.46
C TRP A 189 -2.86 -12.47 8.25
N GLU A 190 -2.08 -13.15 9.09
CA GLU A 190 -0.63 -13.19 8.95
C GLU A 190 -0.19 -14.37 8.07
N LEU A 191 0.43 -14.05 6.94
CA LEU A 191 0.89 -15.03 5.95
C LEU A 191 2.31 -15.52 6.25
N TYR A 192 3.12 -14.74 6.95
CA TYR A 192 4.47 -15.17 7.34
C TYR A 192 4.43 -16.28 8.40
N PRO A 193 5.46 -17.16 8.45
CA PRO A 193 5.53 -18.25 9.42
C PRO A 193 5.78 -17.74 10.86
N SER A 194 5.57 -18.60 11.86
CA SER A 194 5.97 -18.31 13.25
C SER A 194 7.48 -18.07 13.32
N GLY A 195 7.91 -17.19 14.23
CA GLY A 195 9.30 -16.77 14.38
C GLY A 195 9.77 -15.74 13.34
N PHE A 196 8.97 -15.41 12.32
CA PHE A 196 9.39 -14.52 11.25
C PHE A 196 9.74 -13.11 11.77
N SER A 197 8.91 -12.53 12.64
CA SER A 197 9.12 -11.18 13.19
C SER A 197 10.41 -11.07 14.02
N LYS A 198 10.95 -12.20 14.51
CA LYS A 198 12.18 -12.27 15.30
C LYS A 198 13.40 -12.75 14.49
N SER A 199 13.20 -13.18 13.24
CA SER A 199 14.28 -13.63 12.38
C SER A 199 15.20 -12.48 11.97
N LYS A 200 16.42 -12.80 11.51
CA LYS A 200 17.43 -11.79 11.10
C LYS A 200 16.91 -10.82 10.05
N ILE A 201 16.10 -11.31 9.11
CA ILE A 201 15.52 -10.55 8.00
C ILE A 201 14.11 -10.09 8.34
N GLY A 202 13.24 -10.99 8.79
CA GLY A 202 11.81 -10.71 9.00
C GLY A 202 11.54 -9.64 10.06
N LYS A 203 12.46 -9.41 11.01
CA LYS A 203 12.35 -8.29 11.95
C LYS A 203 12.30 -6.90 11.28
N TRP A 204 12.76 -6.80 10.05
CA TRP A 204 12.76 -5.56 9.26
C TRP A 204 11.60 -5.45 8.28
N ILE A 205 10.82 -6.51 8.07
CA ILE A 205 9.76 -6.57 7.08
C ILE A 205 8.43 -6.26 7.77
N ASN A 206 7.66 -5.33 7.23
CA ASN A 206 6.34 -4.98 7.77
C ASN A 206 5.36 -6.13 7.54
N THR A 207 4.46 -6.37 8.47
CA THR A 207 3.56 -7.53 8.38
C THR A 207 2.11 -7.13 8.56
N SER A 208 1.18 -8.01 8.17
CA SER A 208 -0.25 -7.78 8.36
C SER A 208 -0.59 -7.55 9.83
N VAL A 209 0.11 -8.22 10.76
CA VAL A 209 -0.04 -7.95 12.21
C VAL A 209 0.32 -6.50 12.56
N SER A 210 1.47 -6.02 12.10
CA SER A 210 1.94 -4.65 12.40
C SER A 210 0.94 -3.61 11.89
N HIS A 211 0.54 -3.74 10.63
CA HIS A 211 -0.40 -2.82 9.98
C HIS A 211 -1.82 -2.91 10.55
N ASN A 212 -2.25 -4.11 10.96
CA ASN A 212 -3.55 -4.28 11.59
C ASN A 212 -3.58 -3.70 13.02
N GLN A 213 -2.48 -3.80 13.78
CA GLN A 213 -2.33 -3.07 15.04
C GLN A 213 -2.36 -1.56 14.82
N HIS A 214 -1.74 -1.06 13.75
CA HIS A 214 -1.78 0.35 13.38
C HIS A 214 -3.22 0.84 13.22
N HIS A 215 -4.05 0.14 12.43
CA HIS A 215 -5.48 0.44 12.25
C HIS A 215 -6.31 0.31 13.54
N LYS A 216 -5.91 -0.58 14.45
CA LYS A 216 -6.63 -0.78 15.71
C LYS A 216 -6.34 0.33 16.74
N TYR A 217 -5.09 0.78 16.82
CA TYR A 217 -4.62 1.66 17.89
C TYR A 217 -4.30 3.10 17.43
N PHE A 218 -4.24 3.35 16.12
CA PHE A 218 -4.06 4.68 15.53
C PHE A 218 -2.74 5.34 15.96
N LYS A 219 -1.78 4.54 16.43
CA LYS A 219 -0.50 5.01 16.99
C LYS A 219 0.58 3.95 16.81
N GLY A 220 1.71 4.40 16.24
CA GLY A 220 2.86 3.56 15.92
C GLY A 220 2.67 2.75 14.64
N ASN A 221 3.68 1.97 14.26
CA ASN A 221 3.69 1.09 13.09
C ASN A 221 3.33 1.83 11.79
N TYR A 222 4.11 2.85 11.43
CA TYR A 222 3.85 3.72 10.28
C TYR A 222 4.49 3.25 8.96
N GLY A 223 5.36 2.24 8.99
CA GLY A 223 6.05 1.72 7.81
C GLY A 223 5.11 1.05 6.80
N LEU A 224 5.54 1.01 5.54
CA LEU A 224 4.79 0.38 4.45
C LEU A 224 5.26 -1.05 4.19
N TYR A 225 6.49 -1.19 3.72
CA TYR A 225 7.10 -2.47 3.39
C TYR A 225 8.08 -2.92 4.47
N LEU A 226 8.79 -1.96 5.06
CA LEU A 226 9.77 -2.22 6.09
C LEU A 226 9.34 -1.62 7.43
N LEU A 227 9.78 -2.27 8.51
CA LEU A 227 9.74 -1.76 9.89
C LEU A 227 10.99 -0.95 10.24
N PHE A 228 11.87 -0.69 9.25
CA PHE A 228 13.14 0.00 9.46
C PHE A 228 12.95 1.34 10.14
N TRP A 229 12.14 2.22 9.54
CA TRP A 229 11.87 3.55 10.09
C TRP A 229 11.14 3.50 11.42
N ASP A 230 10.21 2.55 11.60
CA ASP A 230 9.54 2.36 12.88
C ASP A 230 10.50 2.03 14.02
N ARG A 231 11.52 1.20 13.74
CA ARG A 231 12.55 0.87 14.73
C ARG A 231 13.50 2.04 14.98
N VAL A 232 13.97 2.69 13.92
CA VAL A 232 14.90 3.84 14.01
C VAL A 232 14.27 4.99 14.79
N MET A 233 12.99 5.25 14.56
CA MET A 233 12.27 6.37 15.18
C MET A 233 11.53 6.00 16.46
N GLY A 234 11.62 4.75 16.92
CA GLY A 234 10.92 4.27 18.12
C GLY A 234 9.40 4.34 18.01
N THR A 235 8.85 4.13 16.81
CA THR A 235 7.40 4.11 16.55
C THR A 235 6.84 2.70 16.35
N LEU A 236 7.68 1.66 16.33
CA LEU A 236 7.20 0.28 16.41
C LEU A 236 6.53 0.05 17.77
N ARG A 237 5.36 -0.58 17.79
CA ARG A 237 4.69 -0.93 19.04
C ARG A 237 5.48 -2.00 19.81
N ASP A 238 5.61 -1.81 21.12
CA ASP A 238 6.34 -2.73 22.00
C ASP A 238 5.71 -4.14 22.06
N ASP A 239 4.40 -4.25 21.85
CA ASP A 239 3.65 -5.51 21.86
C ASP A 239 3.62 -6.23 20.50
N TYR A 240 4.29 -5.70 19.47
CA TYR A 240 4.23 -6.24 18.10
C TYR A 240 4.66 -7.70 18.02
N ASP A 241 5.85 -8.04 18.55
CA ASP A 241 6.41 -9.38 18.46
C ASP A 241 5.60 -10.41 19.26
N GLU A 242 5.04 -10.00 20.40
CA GLU A 242 4.15 -10.87 21.20
C GLU A 242 2.85 -11.16 20.45
N VAL A 243 2.22 -10.12 19.90
CA VAL A 243 0.97 -10.26 19.15
C VAL A 243 1.18 -11.08 17.88
N PHE A 244 2.31 -10.91 17.18
CA PHE A 244 2.66 -11.70 16.02
C PHE A 244 2.69 -13.19 16.36
N GLU A 245 3.47 -13.59 17.36
CA GLU A 245 3.58 -15.01 17.75
C GLU A 245 2.25 -15.55 18.28
N LYS A 246 1.49 -14.75 19.04
CA LYS A 246 0.16 -15.14 19.50
C LYS A 246 -0.78 -15.44 18.35
N VAL A 247 -0.77 -14.64 17.28
CA VAL A 247 -1.58 -14.89 16.07
C VAL A 247 -1.14 -16.18 15.38
N LYS A 248 0.17 -16.44 15.28
CA LYS A 248 0.69 -17.64 14.63
C LYS A 248 0.52 -18.93 15.46
N ALA A 249 0.46 -18.81 16.78
CA ALA A 249 0.24 -19.93 17.69
C ALA A 249 -1.23 -20.41 17.75
N LYS A 250 -2.18 -19.64 17.20
CA LYS A 250 -3.59 -20.07 17.11
C LYS A 250 -3.70 -21.29 16.20
N GLN A 251 -4.13 -22.41 16.78
CA GLN A 251 -4.41 -23.66 16.05
C GLN A 251 -5.69 -23.53 15.22
#